data_AF-A0A356EUJ1-F1
#
_entry.id   AF-A0A356EUJ1-F1
#
_cell.length_a   1.000
_cell.length_b   1.000
_cell.length_c   1.000
_cell.angle_alpha   90.00
_cell.angle_beta   90.00
_cell.angle_gamma   90.00
#
_symmetry.space_group_name_H-M   'P 1'
#
loop_
_entity.id
_entity.type
_entity.pdbx_description
1 polymer ?
#
loop_
_entity_poly.entity_id
_entity_poly.type
_entity_poly.pdbx_seq_one_letter_code
_entity_poly.pdbx_strand_id
1 'polypeptide(L)'
;MIRVRCPGCGSHLNAKKKLAGQTRKCPKCGSPVTIPDVQPDERKPATKPAARPAVRSTAEPTVIVYANPAETNLTAKPRLDRLVRTNRYLICDKTMVVAMWRNDGRGWMVRGAGGFMSARRNSENLMPEGFFVLVELDMAETDEGIRLAAINSYQLSSRFAMTKLDKGDDDIVQAVTEPGCLNREQKFAVRQALQDQFMREVWRGSDEVVDYLSNFDFRSHTSRKSETQ
;
A
#
# COMPACT_ATOMS: atom_id res chain seq x y z
N MET A 1 23.54 13.53 -16.61
CA MET A 1 23.00 12.45 -17.47
C MET A 1 21.51 12.72 -17.67
N ILE A 2 20.95 12.34 -18.81
CA ILE A 2 19.53 12.47 -19.13
C ILE A 2 18.88 11.12 -18.81
N ARG A 3 17.88 11.11 -17.93
CA ARG A 3 17.11 9.91 -17.59
C ARG A 3 15.92 9.82 -18.52
N VAL A 4 15.86 8.77 -19.34
CA VAL A 4 14.79 8.58 -20.32
C VAL A 4 14.12 7.23 -20.05
N ARG A 5 12.79 7.19 -20.05
CA ARG A 5 12.04 5.94 -19.99
C ARG A 5 11.81 5.43 -21.40
N CYS A 6 12.09 4.15 -21.64
CA CYS A 6 11.75 3.53 -22.91
C CYS A 6 10.22 3.37 -23.04
N PRO A 7 9.59 3.84 -24.12
CA PRO A 7 8.15 3.69 -24.32
C PRO A 7 7.74 2.24 -24.63
N GLY A 8 8.67 1.39 -25.08
CA GLY A 8 8.37 -0.01 -25.42
C GLY A 8 8.39 -0.98 -24.24
N CYS A 9 9.35 -0.84 -23.32
CA CYS A 9 9.52 -1.78 -22.19
C CYS A 9 9.49 -1.12 -20.80
N GLY A 10 9.26 0.19 -20.72
CA GLY A 10 9.23 0.96 -19.47
C GLY A 10 10.58 1.07 -18.75
N SER A 11 11.65 0.50 -19.29
CA SER A 11 12.96 0.48 -18.63
C SER A 11 13.61 1.86 -18.59
N HIS A 12 14.25 2.16 -17.45
CA HIS A 12 14.96 3.41 -17.22
C HIS A 12 16.34 3.37 -17.90
N LEU A 13 16.56 4.28 -18.86
CA LEU A 13 17.81 4.43 -19.59
C LEU A 13 18.53 5.70 -19.12
N ASN A 14 19.83 5.58 -18.87
CA ASN A 14 20.70 6.71 -18.57
C ASN A 14 21.47 7.08 -19.83
N ALA A 15 21.10 8.20 -20.47
CA ALA A 15 21.79 8.72 -21.63
C ALA A 15 22.78 9.83 -21.25
N LYS A 16 23.93 9.87 -21.93
CA LYS A 16 24.88 10.98 -21.81
C LYS A 16 24.28 12.22 -22.49
N LYS A 17 24.57 13.42 -21.95
CA LYS A 17 24.06 14.71 -22.50
C LYS A 17 24.46 14.94 -23.96
N LYS A 18 25.54 14.32 -24.44
CA LYS A 18 25.96 14.35 -25.85
C LYS A 18 25.02 13.63 -26.83
N LEU A 19 24.05 12.87 -26.31
CA LEU A 19 23.06 12.11 -27.09
C LEU A 19 21.67 12.73 -27.02
N ALA A 20 21.57 13.96 -26.51
CA ALA A 20 20.33 14.70 -26.47
C ALA A 20 19.84 15.00 -27.90
N GLY A 21 18.56 14.81 -28.16
CA GLY A 21 17.94 14.92 -29.49
C GLY A 21 18.07 13.71 -30.41
N GLN A 22 18.79 12.64 -30.02
CA GLN A 22 18.97 11.45 -30.87
C GLN A 22 18.02 10.29 -30.52
N THR A 23 17.54 9.60 -31.55
CA THR A 23 16.74 8.37 -31.43
C THR A 23 17.67 7.15 -31.39
N ARG A 24 17.61 6.35 -30.32
CA ARG A 24 18.43 5.15 -30.15
C ARG A 24 17.59 3.94 -29.79
N LYS A 25 18.03 2.76 -30.19
CA LYS A 25 17.39 1.50 -29.81
C LYS A 25 17.62 1.23 -28.32
N CYS A 26 16.56 0.82 -27.62
CA CYS A 26 16.65 0.40 -26.23
C CYS A 26 17.50 -0.89 -26.14
N PRO A 27 18.51 -0.96 -25.27
CA PRO A 27 19.33 -2.17 -25.10
C PRO A 27 18.56 -3.35 -24.49
N LYS A 28 17.36 -3.12 -23.93
CA LYS A 28 16.53 -4.19 -23.34
C LYS A 28 15.45 -4.74 -24.27
N CYS A 29 14.90 -3.93 -25.17
CA CYS A 29 13.78 -4.36 -26.02
C CYS A 29 13.94 -4.00 -27.50
N GLY A 30 15.04 -3.35 -27.89
CA GLY A 30 15.30 -2.93 -29.26
C GLY A 30 14.45 -1.76 -29.77
N SER A 31 13.40 -1.36 -29.04
CA SER A 31 12.49 -0.29 -29.47
C SER A 31 13.21 1.06 -29.56
N PRO A 32 12.88 1.91 -30.57
CA PRO A 32 13.47 3.25 -30.70
C PRO A 32 13.02 4.17 -29.55
N VAL A 33 13.97 4.86 -28.93
CA VAL A 33 13.81 5.79 -27.81
C VAL A 33 14.44 7.11 -28.17
N THR A 34 13.66 8.19 -28.20
CA THR A 34 14.13 9.55 -28.45
C THR A 34 14.57 10.21 -27.14
N ILE A 35 15.79 10.73 -27.09
CA ILE A 35 16.33 11.41 -25.91
C ILE A 35 15.98 12.90 -26.01
N PRO A 36 15.25 13.51 -25.05
CA PRO A 36 14.89 14.92 -25.10
C PRO A 36 16.11 15.82 -24.91
N ASP A 37 16.21 16.90 -25.69
CA ASP A 37 17.21 17.94 -25.51
C ASP A 37 16.79 18.93 -24.41
N VAL A 38 17.67 19.14 -23.44
CA VAL A 38 17.45 20.08 -22.35
C VAL A 38 18.65 21.02 -22.33
N GLN A 39 18.53 22.12 -23.06
CA GLN A 39 19.49 23.22 -22.96
C GLN A 39 19.32 23.93 -21.60
N PRO A 40 20.41 24.24 -20.89
CA PRO A 40 20.37 25.04 -19.67
C PRO A 40 20.50 26.52 -20.04
N ASP A 41 19.40 27.28 -19.96
CA ASP A 41 19.43 28.73 -20.21
C ASP A 41 19.75 29.50 -18.93
N GLU A 42 20.79 30.34 -19.02
CA GLU A 42 21.29 31.22 -17.96
C GLU A 42 20.46 32.51 -17.83
N ARG A 43 20.42 33.05 -16.60
CA ARG A 43 19.67 34.24 -16.17
C ARG A 43 20.32 35.56 -16.65
N LYS A 44 19.51 36.60 -16.95
CA LYS A 44 19.49 37.93 -16.23
C LYS A 44 18.42 38.93 -16.79
N PRO A 45 18.12 40.10 -16.16
CA PRO A 45 16.80 40.36 -15.57
C PRO A 45 16.11 41.72 -15.89
N ALA A 46 14.90 41.86 -15.36
CA ALA A 46 14.25 43.07 -14.80
C ALA A 46 13.56 44.10 -15.72
N THR A 47 12.21 44.12 -15.64
CA THR A 47 11.45 45.31 -15.22
C THR A 47 10.12 44.92 -14.54
N LYS A 48 9.88 45.47 -13.34
CA LYS A 48 8.61 45.49 -12.55
C LYS A 48 7.75 46.71 -12.98
N PRO A 49 6.53 46.97 -12.44
CA PRO A 49 5.48 46.09 -11.93
C PRO A 49 4.04 46.57 -12.31
N ALA A 50 3.06 45.67 -12.55
CA ALA A 50 1.65 46.00 -12.30
C ALA A 50 0.76 44.75 -12.16
N ALA A 51 0.01 44.73 -11.05
CA ALA A 51 -1.23 43.99 -10.77
C ALA A 51 -1.20 42.45 -10.52
N ARG A 52 -1.16 42.11 -9.21
CA ARG A 52 -1.80 41.03 -8.40
C ARG A 52 -2.43 39.77 -9.05
N PRO A 53 -2.53 38.64 -8.32
CA PRO A 53 -1.74 38.16 -7.17
C PRO A 53 -1.06 36.81 -7.45
N ALA A 54 0.03 36.58 -6.72
CA ALA A 54 0.86 35.38 -6.78
C ALA A 54 0.15 34.16 -6.18
N VAL A 55 0.01 33.08 -6.97
CA VAL A 55 -0.06 31.73 -6.42
C VAL A 55 1.36 31.17 -6.49
N ARG A 56 2.00 31.11 -5.31
CA ARG A 56 3.25 30.41 -5.10
C ARG A 56 3.00 28.92 -5.37
N SER A 57 3.55 28.40 -6.47
CA SER A 57 3.70 26.95 -6.62
C SER A 57 4.93 26.53 -5.81
N THR A 58 4.72 26.39 -4.50
CA THR A 58 5.48 25.44 -3.69
C THR A 58 5.19 24.07 -4.26
N ALA A 59 6.19 23.39 -4.80
CA ALA A 59 6.07 21.98 -5.13
C ALA A 59 5.85 21.21 -3.82
N GLU A 60 4.57 21.02 -3.48
CA GLU A 60 4.13 20.14 -2.41
C GLU A 60 4.60 18.71 -2.67
N PRO A 61 4.96 17.96 -1.62
CA PRO A 61 5.20 16.53 -1.75
C PRO A 61 3.95 15.90 -2.37
N THR A 62 4.13 15.01 -3.35
CA THR A 62 3.04 14.27 -3.98
C THR A 62 2.18 13.63 -2.90
N VAL A 63 1.04 14.28 -2.58
CA VAL A 63 0.06 13.76 -1.65
C VAL A 63 -0.51 12.52 -2.32
N ILE A 64 -0.16 11.35 -1.80
CA ILE A 64 -0.91 10.14 -2.09
C ILE A 64 -2.29 10.41 -1.49
N VAL A 65 -3.28 10.69 -2.34
CA VAL A 65 -4.67 10.87 -1.92
C VAL A 65 -5.17 9.49 -1.53
N TYR A 66 -5.10 9.19 -0.23
CA TYR A 66 -5.76 8.04 0.37
C TYR A 66 -7.27 8.26 0.28
N ALA A 67 -7.99 7.26 -0.23
CA ALA A 67 -9.45 7.29 -0.26
C ALA A 67 -9.96 7.53 1.16
N ASN A 68 -10.90 8.45 1.32
CA ASN A 68 -11.49 8.76 2.62
C ASN A 68 -12.13 7.47 3.18
N PRO A 69 -11.84 7.05 4.43
CA PRO A 69 -12.48 5.88 5.02
C PRO A 69 -14.02 5.94 5.01
N ALA A 70 -14.59 7.15 4.95
CA ALA A 70 -16.03 7.38 4.77
C ALA A 70 -16.59 6.93 3.39
N GLU A 71 -15.73 6.70 2.39
CA GLU A 71 -16.10 6.27 1.04
C GLU A 71 -16.08 4.73 0.87
N THR A 72 -15.55 4.00 1.85
CA THR A 72 -15.60 2.53 1.94
C THR A 72 -16.85 2.10 2.70
N ASN A 73 -17.65 1.16 2.16
CA ASN A 73 -18.86 0.66 2.85
C ASN A 73 -18.66 -0.57 3.71
N LEU A 74 -17.42 -0.95 3.91
CA LEU A 74 -17.12 -1.86 4.99
C LEU A 74 -17.43 -1.09 6.28
N THR A 75 -18.11 -1.74 7.22
CA THR A 75 -18.36 -1.13 8.53
C THR A 75 -17.01 -0.92 9.19
N ALA A 76 -16.45 0.29 9.05
CA ALA A 76 -15.15 0.61 9.58
C ALA A 76 -15.24 0.55 11.10
N LYS A 77 -14.66 -0.49 11.68
CA LYS A 77 -14.55 -0.61 13.12
C LYS A 77 -13.71 0.59 13.62
N PRO A 78 -14.27 1.49 14.44
CA PRO A 78 -13.67 2.80 14.68
C PRO A 78 -12.37 2.72 15.50
N ARG A 79 -12.16 1.60 16.23
CA ARG A 79 -10.94 1.39 17.01
C ARG A 79 -10.66 -0.10 17.17
N LEU A 80 -9.42 -0.49 16.90
CA LEU A 80 -8.87 -1.77 17.30
C LEU A 80 -8.28 -1.58 18.69
N ASP A 81 -8.71 -2.36 19.68
CA ASP A 81 -8.17 -2.28 21.05
C ASP A 81 -7.16 -3.41 21.34
N ARG A 82 -7.36 -4.56 20.70
CA ARG A 82 -6.47 -5.73 20.74
C ARG A 82 -6.70 -6.61 19.51
N LEU A 83 -5.75 -7.49 19.22
CA LEU A 83 -5.92 -8.50 18.18
C LEU A 83 -6.93 -9.57 18.65
N VAL A 84 -7.89 -9.88 17.78
CA VAL A 84 -8.86 -10.95 17.95
C VAL A 84 -8.24 -12.23 17.41
N ARG A 85 -8.13 -13.26 18.25
CA ARG A 85 -7.44 -14.51 17.92
C ARG A 85 -8.05 -15.29 16.74
N THR A 86 -9.35 -15.16 16.54
CA THR A 86 -10.06 -15.74 15.40
C THR A 86 -9.68 -15.05 14.10
N ASN A 87 -9.38 -13.75 14.16
CA ASN A 87 -9.09 -12.91 13.00
C ASN A 87 -7.68 -13.14 12.48
N ARG A 88 -7.42 -12.59 11.29
CA ARG A 88 -6.11 -12.65 10.64
C ARG A 88 -5.64 -11.24 10.35
N TYR A 89 -4.37 -10.98 10.66
CA TYR A 89 -3.81 -9.66 10.55
C TYR A 89 -2.64 -9.65 9.59
N LEU A 90 -2.63 -8.67 8.70
CA LEU A 90 -1.57 -8.41 7.73
C LEU A 90 -1.11 -6.97 7.90
N ILE A 91 0.16 -6.70 7.64
CA ILE A 91 0.66 -5.32 7.53
C ILE A 91 1.19 -5.15 6.12
N CYS A 92 0.68 -4.14 5.43
CA CYS A 92 1.11 -3.78 4.09
C CYS A 92 2.02 -2.55 4.14
N ASP A 93 3.09 -2.56 3.37
CA ASP A 93 3.76 -1.32 2.96
C ASP A 93 3.04 -0.71 1.74
N LYS A 94 3.71 0.15 0.96
CA LYS A 94 3.12 0.78 -0.24
C LYS A 94 2.72 -0.22 -1.33
N THR A 95 3.32 -1.40 -1.38
CA THR A 95 3.23 -2.33 -2.51
C THR A 95 2.93 -3.77 -2.14
N MET A 96 3.21 -4.20 -0.92
CA MET A 96 3.14 -5.61 -0.56
C MET A 96 2.84 -5.85 0.92
N VAL A 97 2.47 -7.09 1.25
CA VAL A 97 2.39 -7.57 2.63
C VAL A 97 3.80 -7.77 3.17
N VAL A 98 4.14 -7.01 4.20
CA VAL A 98 5.45 -7.02 4.88
C VAL A 98 5.41 -7.74 6.23
N ALA A 99 4.24 -7.91 6.83
CA ALA A 99 4.09 -8.77 8.01
C ALA A 99 2.73 -9.47 8.04
N MET A 100 2.68 -10.59 8.76
CA MET A 100 1.47 -11.34 9.05
C MET A 100 1.49 -11.83 10.49
N TRP A 101 0.35 -11.82 11.15
CA TRP A 101 0.22 -12.37 12.49
C TRP A 101 -0.25 -13.82 12.46
N ARG A 102 0.37 -14.66 13.29
CA ARG A 102 0.08 -16.09 13.42
C ARG A 102 -0.35 -16.41 14.84
N ASN A 103 -1.56 -16.93 14.99
CA ASN A 103 -2.13 -17.36 16.28
C ASN A 103 -1.64 -18.76 16.74
N ASP A 104 -0.58 -19.30 16.14
CA ASP A 104 0.01 -20.61 16.48
C ASP A 104 1.19 -20.48 17.46
N GLY A 105 1.27 -19.36 18.18
CA GLY A 105 2.35 -19.03 19.11
C GLY A 105 3.60 -18.44 18.44
N ARG A 106 3.63 -18.32 17.10
CA ARG A 106 4.73 -17.65 16.38
C ARG A 106 4.59 -16.13 16.38
N GLY A 107 3.39 -15.62 16.61
CA GLY A 107 3.10 -14.19 16.69
C GLY A 107 3.33 -13.49 15.35
N TRP A 108 3.90 -12.30 15.39
CA TRP A 108 4.23 -11.55 14.18
C TRP A 108 5.37 -12.17 13.38
N MET A 109 5.11 -12.38 12.10
CA MET A 109 6.08 -12.82 11.10
C MET A 109 6.31 -11.70 10.10
N VAL A 110 7.56 -11.26 9.93
CA VAL A 110 7.96 -10.22 8.97
C VAL A 110 8.62 -10.81 7.74
N ARG A 111 8.45 -10.15 6.60
CA ARG A 111 9.03 -10.58 5.34
C ARG A 111 10.51 -10.22 5.28
N GLY A 112 11.37 -11.23 5.16
CA GLY A 112 12.79 -11.11 4.87
C GLY A 112 13.15 -11.68 3.49
N ALA A 113 14.46 -11.76 3.21
CA ALA A 113 14.97 -12.26 1.92
C ALA A 113 14.60 -13.73 1.64
N GLY A 114 14.50 -14.56 2.69
CA GLY A 114 14.18 -15.99 2.61
C GLY A 114 12.71 -16.33 2.88
N GLY A 115 11.81 -15.34 2.94
CA GLY A 115 10.41 -15.53 3.30
C GLY A 115 10.06 -14.92 4.65
N PHE A 116 9.02 -15.43 5.31
CA PHE A 116 8.52 -14.88 6.56
C PHE A 116 9.27 -15.43 7.77
N MET A 117 9.80 -14.53 8.61
CA MET A 117 10.58 -14.83 9.81
C MET A 117 9.98 -14.16 11.05
N SER A 118 10.16 -14.74 12.22
CA SER A 118 9.59 -14.19 13.46
C SER A 118 10.13 -12.79 13.74
N ALA A 119 9.25 -11.80 13.91
CA ALA A 119 9.60 -10.42 14.22
C ALA A 119 10.43 -10.32 15.49
N ARG A 120 10.00 -11.03 16.54
CA ARG A 120 10.65 -11.06 17.86
C ARG A 120 12.08 -11.59 17.84
N ARG A 121 12.39 -12.51 16.91
CA ARG A 121 13.73 -13.10 16.79
C ARG A 121 14.64 -12.32 15.83
N ASN A 122 14.08 -11.37 15.09
CA ASN A 122 14.75 -10.68 13.98
C ASN A 122 14.41 -9.18 14.02
N SER A 123 14.44 -8.60 15.22
CA SER A 123 14.05 -7.21 15.49
C SER A 123 14.87 -6.19 14.71
N GLU A 124 16.13 -6.54 14.40
CA GLU A 124 17.05 -5.74 13.59
C GLU A 124 16.60 -5.56 12.14
N ASN A 125 15.72 -6.43 11.64
CA ASN A 125 15.17 -6.35 10.29
C ASN A 125 13.87 -5.54 10.22
N LEU A 126 13.37 -5.04 11.36
CA LEU A 126 12.15 -4.25 11.43
C LEU A 126 12.42 -2.83 10.95
N MET A 127 11.72 -2.40 9.91
CA MET A 127 11.84 -1.06 9.35
C MET A 127 11.29 -0.02 10.33
N PRO A 128 12.12 0.87 10.91
CA PRO A 128 11.67 1.79 11.94
C PRO A 128 10.77 2.90 11.39
N GLU A 129 10.84 3.18 10.10
CA GLU A 129 10.03 4.21 9.44
C GLU A 129 9.45 3.67 8.13
N GLY A 130 8.25 4.10 7.79
CA GLY A 130 7.57 3.71 6.57
C GLY A 130 6.11 4.08 6.58
N PHE A 131 5.44 3.83 5.46
CA PHE A 131 3.99 3.94 5.39
C PHE A 131 3.41 2.55 5.50
N PHE A 132 2.68 2.28 6.58
CA PHE A 132 2.14 0.96 6.85
C PHE A 132 0.64 1.02 7.10
N VAL A 133 -0.08 0.04 6.57
CA VAL A 133 -1.50 -0.17 6.83
C VAL A 133 -1.66 -1.54 7.45
N LEU A 134 -2.24 -1.59 8.65
CA LEU A 134 -2.66 -2.81 9.30
C LEU A 134 -4.02 -3.23 8.72
N VAL A 135 -4.12 -4.46 8.29
CA VAL A 135 -5.33 -5.06 7.72
C VAL A 135 -5.80 -6.16 8.64
N GLU A 136 -7.06 -6.08 9.04
CA GLU A 136 -7.77 -7.11 9.78
C GLU A 136 -8.74 -7.81 8.83
N LEU A 137 -8.56 -9.11 8.67
CA LEU A 137 -9.52 -10.01 8.04
C LEU A 137 -10.38 -10.59 9.16
N ASP A 138 -11.64 -10.18 9.18
CA ASP A 138 -12.60 -10.60 10.19
C ASP A 138 -13.10 -12.01 9.85
N MET A 139 -12.86 -12.96 10.75
CA MET A 139 -13.14 -14.37 10.52
C MET A 139 -14.28 -14.80 11.43
N ALA A 140 -15.42 -15.15 10.84
CA ALA A 140 -16.58 -15.65 11.57
C ALA A 140 -16.61 -17.18 11.55
N GLU A 141 -16.96 -17.79 12.67
CA GLU A 141 -17.32 -19.22 12.73
C GLU A 141 -18.78 -19.38 12.29
N THR A 142 -19.01 -20.23 11.30
CA THR A 142 -20.34 -20.64 10.84
C THR A 142 -20.49 -22.15 10.98
N ASP A 143 -21.70 -22.68 10.78
CA ASP A 143 -21.97 -24.12 10.79
C ASP A 143 -21.15 -24.90 9.73
N GLU A 144 -20.68 -24.20 8.68
CA GLU A 144 -19.85 -24.76 7.61
C GLU A 144 -18.33 -24.55 7.85
N GLY A 145 -17.94 -23.98 8.99
CA GLY A 145 -16.57 -23.69 9.38
C GLY A 145 -16.24 -22.19 9.37
N ILE A 146 -14.94 -21.87 9.29
CA ILE A 146 -14.48 -20.47 9.35
C ILE A 146 -14.68 -19.79 7.99
N ARG A 147 -15.33 -18.62 8.01
CA ARG A 147 -15.60 -17.79 6.83
C ARG A 147 -15.06 -16.38 7.02
N LEU A 148 -14.60 -15.76 5.93
CA LEU A 148 -14.24 -14.35 5.89
C LEU A 148 -15.52 -13.51 5.91
N ALA A 149 -15.74 -12.74 6.98
CA ALA A 149 -16.93 -11.92 7.14
C ALA A 149 -16.71 -10.49 6.63
N ALA A 150 -15.55 -9.90 6.94
CA ALA A 150 -15.25 -8.53 6.59
C ALA A 150 -13.75 -8.28 6.46
N ILE A 151 -13.40 -7.09 5.96
CA ILE A 151 -12.03 -6.56 5.96
C ILE A 151 -12.04 -5.15 6.54
N ASN A 152 -11.11 -4.88 7.46
CA ASN A 152 -10.88 -3.56 8.04
C ASN A 152 -9.43 -3.14 7.80
N SER A 153 -9.20 -1.84 7.59
CA SER A 153 -7.87 -1.26 7.44
C SER A 153 -7.65 -0.13 8.44
N TYR A 154 -6.45 -0.10 9.01
CA TYR A 154 -6.03 0.86 10.03
C TYR A 154 -4.69 1.46 9.62
N GLN A 155 -4.62 2.79 9.60
CA GLN A 155 -3.39 3.50 9.33
C GLN A 155 -2.47 3.35 10.55
N LEU A 156 -1.22 2.95 10.31
CA LEU A 156 -0.20 2.91 11.35
C LEU A 156 0.65 4.19 11.33
N SER A 157 1.20 4.53 12.50
CA SER A 157 2.20 5.57 12.67
C SER A 157 3.35 5.36 11.68
N SER A 158 3.78 6.45 11.04
CA SER A 158 4.87 6.40 10.07
C SER A 158 6.24 6.08 10.69
N ARG A 159 6.34 6.19 12.02
CA ARG A 159 7.53 5.90 12.81
C ARG A 159 7.23 4.88 13.90
N PHE A 160 8.19 3.99 14.12
CA PHE A 160 8.23 2.99 15.19
C PHE A 160 7.05 2.00 15.22
N ALA A 161 6.18 1.97 14.20
CA ALA A 161 5.08 1.01 14.15
C ALA A 161 5.61 -0.43 14.07
N MET A 162 6.54 -0.71 13.15
CA MET A 162 7.08 -2.06 13.00
C MET A 162 7.91 -2.52 14.20
N THR A 163 8.54 -1.60 14.94
CA THR A 163 9.30 -1.94 16.16
C THR A 163 8.39 -2.22 17.37
N LYS A 164 7.08 -2.32 17.16
CA LYS A 164 6.13 -2.88 18.14
C LYS A 164 5.97 -4.39 17.97
N LEU A 165 6.27 -4.94 16.79
CA LEU A 165 6.02 -6.34 16.47
C LEU A 165 6.90 -7.34 17.25
N ASP A 166 8.03 -6.88 17.78
CA ASP A 166 8.94 -7.68 18.62
C ASP A 166 8.59 -7.61 20.12
N LYS A 167 7.79 -6.62 20.54
CA LYS A 167 7.45 -6.37 21.95
C LYS A 167 6.28 -7.21 22.43
N GLY A 168 5.28 -7.41 21.58
CA GLY A 168 4.09 -8.17 21.89
C GLY A 168 3.15 -8.26 20.69
N ASP A 169 2.21 -9.21 20.74
CA ASP A 169 1.24 -9.40 19.66
C ASP A 169 0.33 -8.17 19.52
N ASP A 170 -0.21 -7.68 20.63
CA ASP A 170 -1.15 -6.56 20.66
C ASP A 170 -0.49 -5.17 20.61
N ASP A 171 0.84 -5.07 20.80
CA ASP A 171 1.53 -3.78 20.91
C ASP A 171 1.46 -2.95 19.62
N ILE A 172 1.23 -3.59 18.47
CA ILE A 172 1.02 -2.91 17.19
C ILE A 172 -0.22 -2.03 17.19
N VAL A 173 -1.22 -2.35 18.03
CA VAL A 173 -2.48 -1.61 18.12
C VAL A 173 -2.24 -0.20 18.65
N GLN A 174 -1.25 0.00 19.52
CA GLN A 174 -0.84 1.32 20.00
C GLN A 174 -0.28 2.22 18.89
N ALA A 175 0.13 1.63 17.77
CA ALA A 175 0.62 2.37 16.61
C ALA A 175 -0.48 2.74 15.61
N VAL A 176 -1.73 2.32 15.83
CA VAL A 176 -2.88 2.72 15.00
C VAL A 176 -3.20 4.19 15.25
N THR A 177 -3.22 5.00 14.19
CA THR A 177 -3.50 6.44 14.27
C THR A 177 -4.92 6.79 13.85
N GLU A 178 -5.44 6.13 12.82
CA GLU A 178 -6.75 6.42 12.23
C GLU A 178 -7.24 5.23 11.39
N PRO A 179 -8.53 5.19 10.98
CA PRO A 179 -8.98 4.26 9.95
C PRO A 179 -8.13 4.43 8.68
N GLY A 180 -7.62 3.32 8.16
CA GLY A 180 -6.78 3.30 6.96
C GLY A 180 -7.57 2.97 5.71
N CYS A 181 -6.91 3.09 4.56
CA CYS A 181 -7.43 2.61 3.28
C CYS A 181 -6.34 1.85 2.53
N LEU A 182 -6.73 0.89 1.68
CA LEU A 182 -5.81 0.17 0.82
C LEU A 182 -5.75 0.79 -0.57
N ASN A 183 -4.53 1.06 -1.05
CA ASN A 183 -4.27 1.38 -2.44
C ASN A 183 -4.39 0.13 -3.32
N ARG A 184 -4.28 0.30 -4.65
CA ARG A 184 -4.39 -0.79 -5.63
C ARG A 184 -3.40 -1.93 -5.37
N GLU A 185 -2.14 -1.61 -5.15
CA GLU A 185 -1.07 -2.58 -4.94
C GLU A 185 -1.28 -3.36 -3.63
N GLN A 186 -1.70 -2.67 -2.57
CA GLN A 186 -2.04 -3.25 -1.28
C GLN A 186 -3.26 -4.17 -1.37
N LYS A 187 -4.32 -3.77 -2.08
CA LYS A 187 -5.49 -4.64 -2.32
C LYS A 187 -5.08 -5.92 -3.04
N PHE A 188 -4.25 -5.80 -4.08
CA PHE A 188 -3.72 -6.96 -4.78
C PHE A 188 -2.89 -7.86 -3.86
N ALA A 189 -2.01 -7.28 -3.04
CA ALA A 189 -1.17 -8.03 -2.11
C ALA A 189 -1.99 -8.73 -1.01
N VAL A 190 -3.03 -8.09 -0.48
CA VAL A 190 -3.95 -8.69 0.50
C VAL A 190 -4.73 -9.83 -0.13
N ARG A 191 -5.24 -9.64 -1.35
CA ARG A 191 -5.96 -10.70 -2.08
C ARG A 191 -5.06 -11.91 -2.32
N GLN A 192 -3.82 -11.69 -2.76
CA GLN A 192 -2.86 -12.77 -2.95
C GLN A 192 -2.57 -13.48 -1.62
N ALA A 193 -2.35 -12.73 -0.54
CA ALA A 193 -2.13 -13.33 0.78
C ALA A 193 -3.33 -14.15 1.27
N LEU A 194 -4.56 -13.72 0.98
CA LEU A 194 -5.78 -14.47 1.27
C LEU A 194 -5.82 -15.79 0.51
N GLN A 195 -5.51 -15.76 -0.79
CA GLN A 195 -5.49 -16.94 -1.67
C GLN A 195 -4.38 -17.93 -1.28
N ASP A 196 -3.23 -17.43 -0.84
CA ASP A 196 -2.09 -18.26 -0.43
C ASP A 196 -2.34 -18.94 0.93
N GLN A 197 -3.08 -18.29 1.84
CA GLN A 197 -3.28 -18.77 3.21
C GLN A 197 -4.54 -19.60 3.40
N PHE A 198 -5.56 -19.40 2.57
CA PHE A 198 -6.88 -19.99 2.77
C PHE A 198 -7.40 -20.66 1.51
N MET A 199 -8.08 -21.79 1.71
CA MET A 199 -8.84 -22.43 0.65
C MET A 199 -9.99 -21.52 0.18
N ARG A 200 -10.44 -21.72 -1.05
CA ARG A 200 -11.44 -20.86 -1.70
C ARG A 200 -12.74 -20.77 -0.91
N GLU A 201 -13.10 -21.85 -0.24
CA GLU A 201 -14.30 -21.99 0.57
C GLU A 201 -14.33 -20.94 1.70
N VAL A 202 -13.19 -20.63 2.31
CA VAL A 202 -13.13 -19.68 3.44
C VAL A 202 -13.61 -18.29 3.04
N TRP A 203 -13.41 -17.89 1.80
CA TRP A 203 -13.81 -16.58 1.28
C TRP A 203 -14.90 -16.68 0.20
N ARG A 204 -15.54 -17.86 0.09
CA ARG A 204 -16.71 -18.08 -0.77
C ARG A 204 -17.94 -17.50 -0.06
N GLY A 205 -18.65 -16.61 -0.73
CA GLY A 205 -19.81 -15.89 -0.16
C GLY A 205 -19.46 -14.52 0.46
N SER A 206 -18.18 -14.16 0.48
CA SER A 206 -17.68 -12.84 0.89
C SER A 206 -17.53 -11.92 -0.32
N ASP A 207 -18.53 -11.92 -1.21
CA ASP A 207 -18.44 -11.27 -2.53
C ASP A 207 -18.08 -9.79 -2.40
N GLU A 208 -18.60 -9.10 -1.38
CA GLU A 208 -18.28 -7.70 -1.07
C GLU A 208 -16.79 -7.46 -0.81
N VAL A 209 -16.13 -8.37 -0.08
CA VAL A 209 -14.70 -8.28 0.23
C VAL A 209 -13.87 -8.60 -1.01
N VAL A 210 -14.27 -9.62 -1.76
CA VAL A 210 -13.60 -10.01 -3.01
C VAL A 210 -13.70 -8.89 -4.05
N ASP A 211 -14.86 -8.26 -4.16
CA ASP A 211 -15.12 -7.14 -5.04
C ASP A 211 -14.31 -5.92 -4.59
N TYR A 212 -14.31 -5.58 -3.30
CA TYR A 212 -13.48 -4.50 -2.76
C TYR A 212 -11.99 -4.68 -3.10
N LEU A 213 -11.45 -5.89 -2.93
CA LEU A 213 -10.06 -6.22 -3.24
C LEU A 213 -9.78 -6.33 -4.75
N SER A 214 -10.81 -6.55 -5.57
CA SER A 214 -10.71 -6.59 -7.04
C SER A 214 -10.92 -5.22 -7.67
N ASN A 215 -11.62 -4.31 -7.00
CA ASN A 215 -11.97 -3.01 -7.53
C ASN A 215 -10.73 -2.09 -7.55
N PHE A 216 -10.35 -1.72 -8.78
CA PHE A 216 -9.22 -0.84 -9.06
C PHE A 216 -9.58 0.64 -8.95
N ASP A 217 -10.86 0.99 -8.81
CA ASP A 217 -11.28 2.36 -8.63
C ASP A 217 -10.96 2.84 -7.22
N PHE A 218 -10.27 3.98 -7.16
CA PHE A 218 -9.89 4.69 -5.93
C PHE A 218 -11.09 5.30 -5.20
N ARG A 219 -12.32 5.13 -5.72
CA ARG A 219 -13.57 5.78 -5.27
C ARG A 219 -14.81 4.94 -5.57
N SER A 220 -15.12 3.87 -4.82
CA SER A 220 -16.50 3.34 -4.77
C SER A 220 -16.71 2.31 -3.65
N HIS A 221 -17.34 2.78 -2.57
CA HIS A 221 -18.71 2.49 -2.13
C HIS A 221 -19.36 1.10 -2.29
N THR A 222 -20.10 0.81 -1.21
CA THR A 222 -21.30 0.00 -0.97
C THR A 222 -21.30 -1.46 -1.36
N SER A 223 -21.27 -2.32 -0.35
CA SER A 223 -22.28 -3.38 -0.27
C SER A 223 -22.66 -3.61 1.19
N ARG A 224 -23.96 -3.65 1.47
CA ARG A 224 -24.55 -4.12 2.72
C ARG A 224 -25.72 -4.99 2.30
N LYS A 225 -25.75 -6.25 2.72
CA LYS A 225 -27.01 -6.99 2.78
C LYS A 225 -27.90 -6.32 3.81
N SER A 226 -28.98 -5.69 3.35
CA SER A 226 -30.10 -5.32 4.20
C SER A 226 -30.78 -6.61 4.68
N GLU A 227 -30.40 -7.09 5.86
CA GLU A 227 -31.27 -7.93 6.68
C GLU A 227 -32.19 -7.00 7.47
N THR A 228 -33.44 -6.91 7.03
CA THR A 228 -34.57 -6.61 7.92
C THR A 228 -35.81 -7.30 7.36
N GLN A 229 -36.20 -8.35 8.10
CA GLN A 229 -37.55 -8.72 8.52
C GLN A 229 -38.66 -8.94 7.47
#